data_AF-A0A944JPN5-F1
#
_entry.id   AF-A0A944JPN5-F1
#
_cell.length_a   1.000
_cell.length_b   1.000
_cell.length_c   1.000
_cell.angle_alpha   90.00
_cell.angle_beta   90.00
_cell.angle_gamma   90.00
#
_symmetry.space_group_name_H-M   'P 1'
#
loop_
_entity.id
_entity.type
_entity.pdbx_description
1 polymer ?
#
loop_
_entity_poly.entity_id
_entity_poly.type
_entity_poly.pdbx_seq_one_letter_code
_entity_poly.pdbx_strand_id
1 'polypeptide(L)'
;MTDSPDVRSATDAHAALIPILVPVAGADAELVSIGERYWALAGFHSELGTAVWCEKTAQIDTSGWGRQIYAVAAAGVRAVVEGVACAKCGGQLSLTSRTAFQQLCDGEQQVCVDCKESLLAAVKVVLNPARKAKREKQKEAEAAQRVIAEARARWHQQQSDEMAAGYPVAFPSISQELPVAGIREMVGAFALLRYAPASDPFRSVGSWPVPLHPDSGEIPKLLGSLVRASLIAIHPSSPASAVVWEPASFEDAVRDAGGDLGAIPQPELTHQFYPTVAHYFAPIGTSMGKAVEGLDEHLAAALVPIDMTADEQGELLAVAHELLVAEGLRYFQHRLEEVRLPTVPDNHVARLRTAMGKVAECRPLGEIYNLVWRVTRGAAEAAQKNPQAPRANLSTHALNQFEGHVQRAVDEPGWEIKPFSEVQGLGLAAMTRTLFYNVLDVHPVETSLVELEVNLPEPRREVSAQGVNPPPFEAAADDPLAELIVWLSTADSWNPKDVLEVLDGLKQARNDGEWFEGRILAKEAAKLLDLYRRLAPAIGVRSAVLSVLAATEMLLHPVSVGETQIASGRWISAKIVTVLVPETADSDT
;
A
#
# COMPACT_ATOMS: atom_id res chain seq x y z
N MET A 1 40.68 -0.29 91.69
CA MET A 1 41.18 -0.46 90.31
C MET A 1 41.04 -1.92 89.97
N THR A 2 39.84 -2.29 89.52
CA THR A 2 39.55 -3.59 88.93
C THR A 2 39.57 -3.36 87.43
N ASP A 3 40.64 -3.81 86.78
CA ASP A 3 40.70 -3.89 85.32
C ASP A 3 39.52 -4.76 84.86
N SER A 4 38.52 -4.10 84.27
CA SER A 4 37.55 -4.81 83.44
C SER A 4 38.34 -5.30 82.22
N PRO A 5 38.34 -6.62 81.91
CA PRO A 5 38.93 -7.08 80.69
C PRO A 5 38.22 -6.36 79.53
N ASP A 6 39.00 -5.68 78.70
CA ASP A 6 38.55 -5.11 77.43
C ASP A 6 37.72 -6.19 76.72
N VAL A 7 36.40 -5.99 76.68
CA VAL A 7 35.54 -6.68 75.73
C VAL A 7 35.94 -6.09 74.38
N ARG A 8 37.02 -6.63 73.79
CA ARG A 8 37.26 -6.49 72.35
C ARG A 8 35.94 -6.84 71.70
N SER A 9 35.33 -5.86 71.05
CA SER A 9 34.04 -6.04 70.41
C SER A 9 34.15 -7.25 69.50
N ALA A 10 33.12 -8.11 69.44
CA ALA A 10 33.10 -9.24 68.50
C ALA A 10 33.42 -8.79 67.06
N THR A 11 33.16 -7.51 66.77
CA THR A 11 33.48 -6.81 65.52
C THR A 11 34.99 -6.71 65.24
N ASP A 12 35.83 -6.50 66.25
CA ASP A 12 37.30 -6.41 66.10
C ASP A 12 37.93 -7.78 65.78
N ALA A 13 37.34 -8.87 66.29
CA ALA A 13 37.76 -10.23 66.00
C ALA A 13 37.43 -10.65 64.55
N HIS A 14 36.29 -10.20 64.02
CA HIS A 14 35.88 -10.49 62.64
C HIS A 14 36.60 -9.62 61.59
N ALA A 15 37.08 -8.43 61.96
CA ALA A 15 37.86 -7.58 61.07
C ALA A 15 39.16 -8.25 60.59
N ALA A 16 39.78 -9.09 61.42
CA ALA A 16 40.96 -9.87 61.06
C ALA A 16 40.67 -11.01 60.06
N LEU A 17 39.39 -11.35 59.85
CA LEU A 17 38.96 -12.41 58.93
C LEU A 17 38.63 -11.87 57.53
N ILE A 18 38.62 -10.55 57.31
CA ILE A 18 38.28 -9.97 56.00
C ILE A 18 39.25 -10.51 54.94
N PRO A 19 38.75 -11.18 53.89
CA PRO A 19 39.62 -11.80 52.91
C PRO A 19 40.29 -10.77 52.01
N ILE A 20 41.56 -10.99 51.72
CA ILE A 20 42.30 -10.29 50.67
C ILE A 20 42.00 -10.98 49.34
N LEU A 21 41.63 -10.19 48.33
CA LEU A 21 41.32 -10.71 47.00
C LEU A 21 42.58 -10.74 46.15
N VAL A 22 42.98 -11.95 45.75
CA VAL A 22 44.13 -12.18 44.88
C VAL A 22 43.64 -12.64 43.51
N PRO A 23 43.86 -11.87 42.43
CA PRO A 23 43.48 -12.30 41.08
C PRO A 23 44.15 -13.63 40.71
N VAL A 24 43.39 -14.52 40.06
CA VAL A 24 43.92 -15.77 39.54
C VAL A 24 44.77 -15.47 38.30
N ALA A 25 46.00 -15.98 38.27
CA ALA A 25 46.90 -15.77 37.15
C ALA A 25 46.27 -16.24 35.82
N GLY A 26 46.19 -15.34 34.84
CA GLY A 26 45.61 -15.61 33.52
C GLY A 26 44.08 -15.62 33.47
N ALA A 27 43.38 -15.25 34.55
CA ALA A 27 41.94 -15.06 34.52
C ALA A 27 41.55 -13.86 33.64
N ASP A 28 40.34 -13.95 33.06
CA ASP A 28 39.76 -12.87 32.30
C ASP A 28 39.44 -11.67 33.21
N ALA A 29 39.63 -10.43 32.72
CA ALA A 29 39.34 -9.22 33.50
C ALA A 29 37.87 -9.18 33.96
N GLU A 30 36.95 -9.71 33.14
CA GLU A 30 35.54 -9.81 33.50
C GLU A 30 35.31 -10.78 34.67
N LEU A 31 36.05 -11.90 34.72
CA LEU A 31 35.99 -12.84 35.85
C LEU A 31 36.56 -12.24 37.13
N VAL A 32 37.65 -11.46 37.02
CA VAL A 32 38.23 -10.74 38.17
C VAL A 32 37.21 -9.75 38.73
N SER A 33 36.59 -8.93 37.88
CA SER A 33 35.52 -8.00 38.28
C SER A 33 34.31 -8.70 38.91
N ILE A 34 33.85 -9.83 38.35
CA ILE A 34 32.79 -10.66 38.95
C ILE A 34 33.23 -11.18 40.33
N GLY A 35 34.49 -11.62 40.45
CA GLY A 35 35.08 -12.10 41.69
C GLY A 35 35.14 -11.02 42.77
N GLU A 36 35.57 -9.81 42.41
CA GLU A 36 35.62 -8.65 43.30
C GLU A 36 34.22 -8.25 43.80
N ARG A 37 33.24 -8.14 42.90
CA ARG A 37 31.84 -7.88 43.27
C ARG A 37 31.26 -8.99 44.14
N TYR A 38 31.61 -10.25 43.86
CA TYR A 38 31.18 -11.38 44.67
C TYR A 38 31.77 -11.34 46.09
N TRP A 39 33.00 -10.87 46.28
CA TRP A 39 33.61 -10.81 47.62
C TRP A 39 33.53 -9.44 48.30
N ALA A 40 32.91 -8.44 47.66
CA ALA A 40 32.72 -7.10 48.22
C ALA A 40 31.89 -7.15 49.51
N LEU A 41 32.58 -6.94 50.63
CA LEU A 41 32.03 -6.97 51.99
C LEU A 41 31.79 -5.52 52.47
N ALA A 42 30.57 -5.22 52.89
CA ALA A 42 30.20 -3.92 53.46
C ALA A 42 30.54 -3.82 54.96
N GLY A 43 30.63 -4.97 55.64
CA GLY A 43 30.98 -5.07 57.05
C GLY A 43 30.29 -6.26 57.71
N PHE A 44 30.09 -6.19 59.02
CA PHE A 44 29.41 -7.20 59.82
C PHE A 44 28.20 -6.60 60.52
N HIS A 45 27.13 -7.38 60.67
CA HIS A 45 25.98 -6.98 61.46
C HIS A 45 26.37 -6.87 62.94
N SER A 46 26.11 -5.72 63.56
CA SER A 46 26.57 -5.38 64.92
C SER A 46 26.14 -6.37 66.00
N GLU A 47 24.95 -6.97 65.85
CA GLU A 47 24.36 -7.87 66.86
C GLU A 47 24.53 -9.36 66.54
N LEU A 48 24.63 -9.72 65.25
CA LEU A 48 24.59 -11.12 64.81
C LEU A 48 25.95 -11.64 64.35
N GLY A 49 26.94 -10.75 64.16
CA GLY A 49 28.24 -11.12 63.61
C GLY A 49 28.20 -11.62 62.17
N THR A 50 27.06 -11.50 61.48
CA THR A 50 26.87 -12.01 60.13
C THR A 50 27.47 -11.06 59.09
N ALA A 51 28.09 -11.63 58.05
CA ALA A 51 28.71 -10.89 56.97
C ALA A 51 27.65 -10.17 56.11
N VAL A 52 27.79 -8.85 55.97
CA VAL A 52 26.93 -8.02 55.11
C VAL A 52 27.67 -7.73 53.82
N TRP A 53 27.10 -8.17 52.70
CA TRP A 53 27.71 -8.02 51.36
C TRP A 53 27.21 -6.77 50.66
N CYS A 54 28.08 -6.10 49.90
CA CYS A 54 27.73 -4.91 49.13
C CYS A 54 26.64 -5.18 48.07
N GLU A 55 26.62 -6.40 47.51
CA GLU A 55 25.71 -6.77 46.43
C GLU A 55 25.14 -8.18 46.64
N LYS A 56 23.85 -8.39 46.31
CA LYS A 56 23.23 -9.73 46.35
C LYS A 56 23.76 -10.58 45.20
N THR A 57 23.96 -11.87 45.43
CA THR A 57 24.47 -12.80 44.39
C THR A 57 23.61 -12.86 43.14
N ALA A 58 22.28 -12.63 43.25
CA ALA A 58 21.37 -12.59 42.12
C ALA A 58 21.48 -11.33 41.24
N GLN A 59 22.17 -10.28 41.71
CA GLN A 59 22.36 -9.02 40.98
C GLN A 59 23.69 -8.99 40.20
N ILE A 60 24.59 -9.93 40.49
CA ILE A 60 25.87 -10.08 39.81
C ILE A 60 25.63 -10.89 38.53
N ASP A 61 25.76 -10.24 37.38
CA ASP A 61 25.58 -10.88 36.09
C ASP A 61 26.75 -11.85 35.79
N THR A 62 26.42 -13.14 35.66
CA THR A 62 27.37 -14.18 35.25
C THR A 62 26.99 -14.81 33.91
N SER A 63 26.16 -14.13 33.13
CA SER A 63 25.70 -14.58 31.81
C SER A 63 26.91 -14.90 30.93
N GLY A 64 26.89 -16.09 30.33
CA GLY A 64 28.00 -16.61 29.51
C GLY A 64 29.12 -17.33 30.28
N TRP A 65 29.25 -17.14 31.60
CA TRP A 65 30.32 -17.78 32.40
C TRP A 65 29.87 -19.04 33.14
N GLY A 66 28.60 -19.11 33.54
CA GLY A 66 28.00 -20.28 34.18
C GLY A 66 26.94 -19.91 35.20
N ARG A 67 26.16 -20.90 35.67
CA ARG A 67 25.08 -20.69 36.65
C ARG A 67 25.57 -20.63 38.11
N GLN A 68 26.78 -21.12 38.39
CA GLN A 68 27.34 -21.19 39.73
C GLN A 68 28.25 -20.00 39.99
N ILE A 69 27.68 -18.90 40.50
CA ILE A 69 28.41 -17.65 40.74
C ILE A 69 29.68 -17.82 41.58
N TYR A 70 29.67 -18.68 42.59
CA TYR A 70 30.86 -18.93 43.43
C TYR A 70 31.99 -19.61 42.65
N ALA A 71 31.68 -20.47 41.66
CA ALA A 71 32.67 -21.08 40.79
C ALA A 71 33.20 -20.08 39.76
N VAL A 72 32.36 -19.16 39.29
CA VAL A 72 32.77 -18.04 38.41
C VAL A 72 33.68 -17.07 39.18
N ALA A 73 33.30 -16.67 40.40
CA ALA A 73 34.11 -15.83 41.27
C ALA A 73 35.45 -16.49 41.62
N ALA A 74 35.44 -17.79 41.97
CA ALA A 74 36.65 -18.57 42.19
C ALA A 74 37.47 -18.82 40.91
N ALA A 75 36.93 -18.58 39.71
CA ALA A 75 37.74 -18.57 38.49
C ALA A 75 38.49 -17.24 38.30
N GLY A 76 37.94 -16.14 38.83
CA GLY A 76 38.53 -14.80 38.74
C GLY A 76 39.50 -14.44 39.85
N VAL A 77 39.11 -14.66 41.12
CA VAL A 77 39.89 -14.27 42.30
C VAL A 77 39.94 -15.39 43.35
N ARG A 78 40.97 -15.37 44.20
CA ARG A 78 41.06 -16.13 45.45
C ARG A 78 40.78 -15.16 46.59
N ALA A 79 39.75 -15.44 47.40
CA ALA A 79 39.50 -14.73 48.64
C ALA A 79 40.29 -15.40 49.76
N VAL A 80 41.45 -14.83 50.11
CA VAL A 80 42.43 -15.42 51.02
C VAL A 80 42.31 -14.75 52.39
N VAL A 81 42.14 -15.54 53.44
CA VAL A 81 42.09 -15.02 54.82
C VAL A 81 43.49 -15.13 55.44
N GLU A 82 44.03 -14.02 55.92
CA GLU A 82 45.34 -14.00 56.56
C GLU A 82 45.31 -14.69 57.93
N GLY A 83 46.40 -15.38 58.29
CA GLY A 83 46.54 -16.05 59.59
C GLY A 83 45.70 -17.32 59.78
N VAL A 84 44.82 -17.68 58.84
CA VAL A 84 43.98 -18.89 58.93
C VAL A 84 44.49 -19.99 58.00
N ALA A 85 44.72 -21.17 58.56
CA ALA A 85 45.15 -22.35 57.82
C ALA A 85 43.96 -23.22 57.37
N CYS A 86 44.07 -23.82 56.20
CA CYS A 86 43.13 -24.80 55.67
C CYS A 86 43.16 -26.08 56.51
N ALA A 87 41.99 -26.57 56.92
CA ALA A 87 41.85 -27.76 57.76
C ALA A 87 42.35 -29.06 57.09
N LYS A 88 42.47 -29.08 55.75
CA LYS A 88 42.89 -30.27 54.99
C LYS A 88 44.37 -30.26 54.59
N CYS A 89 44.90 -29.13 54.11
CA CYS A 89 46.28 -29.06 53.61
C CYS A 89 47.24 -28.24 54.49
N GLY A 90 46.76 -27.55 55.52
CA GLY A 90 47.57 -26.70 56.39
C GLY A 90 48.09 -25.40 55.74
N GLY A 91 47.89 -25.19 54.43
CA GLY A 91 48.23 -23.94 53.74
C GLY A 91 47.25 -22.81 54.03
N GLN A 92 47.51 -21.61 53.50
CA GLN A 92 46.65 -20.44 53.70
C GLN A 92 45.21 -20.67 53.18
N LEU A 93 44.21 -20.27 53.96
CA LEU A 93 42.81 -20.52 53.62
C LEU A 93 42.31 -19.60 52.51
N SER A 94 41.99 -20.19 51.35
CA SER A 94 41.21 -19.55 50.29
C SER A 94 39.74 -19.99 50.35
N LEU A 95 38.82 -19.04 50.51
CA LEU A 95 37.40 -19.32 50.77
C LEU A 95 36.67 -19.88 49.54
N THR A 96 35.79 -20.86 49.76
CA THR A 96 35.06 -21.53 48.67
C THR A 96 33.73 -20.87 48.28
N SER A 97 33.12 -20.10 49.19
CA SER A 97 31.87 -19.36 48.98
C SER A 97 31.62 -18.36 50.11
N ARG A 98 30.67 -17.45 49.93
CA ARG A 98 30.16 -16.57 51.01
C ARG A 98 29.62 -17.35 52.23
N THR A 99 29.08 -18.56 52.01
CA THR A 99 28.64 -19.44 53.10
C THR A 99 29.83 -19.99 53.90
N ALA A 100 30.89 -20.41 53.21
CA ALA A 100 32.12 -20.85 53.88
C ALA A 100 32.76 -19.71 54.69
N PHE A 101 32.64 -18.46 54.21
CA PHE A 101 33.06 -17.29 54.98
C PHE A 101 32.23 -17.11 56.27
N GLN A 102 30.91 -17.22 56.19
CA GLN A 102 30.06 -17.14 57.37
C GLN A 102 30.39 -18.25 58.38
N GLN A 103 30.53 -19.49 57.92
CA GLN A 103 30.92 -20.61 58.77
C GLN A 103 32.29 -20.41 59.43
N LEU A 104 33.24 -19.80 58.73
CA LEU A 104 34.52 -19.40 59.33
C LEU A 104 34.33 -18.36 60.44
N CYS A 105 33.47 -17.36 60.23
CA CYS A 105 33.14 -16.36 61.26
C CYS A 105 32.47 -17.02 62.48
N ASP A 106 31.67 -18.06 62.25
CA ASP A 106 31.02 -18.84 63.31
C ASP A 106 32.00 -19.82 64.03
N GLY A 107 33.28 -19.82 63.64
CA GLY A 107 34.35 -20.61 64.26
C GLY A 107 34.52 -22.02 63.69
N GLU A 108 33.84 -22.36 62.60
CA GLU A 108 33.99 -23.66 61.94
C GLU A 108 35.27 -23.75 61.11
N GLN A 109 35.89 -24.94 61.12
CA GLN A 109 37.05 -25.22 60.29
C GLN A 109 36.66 -25.32 58.81
N GLN A 110 37.34 -24.55 57.95
CA GLN A 110 37.07 -24.52 56.52
C GLN A 110 38.17 -25.17 55.69
N VAL A 111 37.78 -25.65 54.51
CA VAL A 111 38.65 -26.26 53.52
C VAL A 111 38.84 -25.28 52.36
N CYS A 112 40.09 -25.10 51.91
CA CYS A 112 40.41 -24.14 50.87
C CYS A 112 39.89 -24.55 49.47
N VAL A 113 39.82 -23.59 48.54
CA VAL A 113 39.42 -23.82 47.14
C VAL A 113 40.22 -24.96 46.51
N ASP A 114 41.53 -24.97 46.72
CA ASP A 114 42.43 -25.96 46.10
C ASP A 114 42.28 -27.38 46.67
N CYS A 115 41.64 -27.50 47.83
CA CYS A 115 41.36 -28.78 48.48
C CYS A 115 39.99 -29.38 48.11
N LYS A 116 39.13 -28.62 47.40
CA LYS A 116 37.76 -29.01 47.02
C LYS A 116 37.69 -29.33 45.52
N GLU A 117 37.85 -30.61 45.18
CA GLU A 117 37.92 -31.09 43.80
C GLU A 117 36.71 -30.71 42.95
N SER A 118 35.51 -30.76 43.52
CA SER A 118 34.28 -30.40 42.80
C SER A 118 34.25 -28.92 42.38
N LEU A 119 34.80 -28.02 43.21
CA LEU A 119 34.92 -26.61 42.89
C LEU A 119 36.03 -26.38 41.86
N LEU A 120 37.19 -27.04 42.00
CA LEU A 120 38.26 -26.97 41.01
C LEU A 120 37.81 -27.48 39.63
N ALA A 121 37.00 -28.55 39.58
CA ALA A 121 36.42 -29.04 38.34
C ALA A 121 35.50 -27.99 37.70
N ALA A 122 34.64 -27.34 38.49
CA ALA A 122 33.78 -26.25 38.01
C ALA A 122 34.60 -25.03 37.52
N VAL A 123 35.64 -24.62 38.26
CA VAL A 123 36.56 -23.54 37.87
C VAL A 123 37.28 -23.85 36.56
N LYS A 124 37.78 -25.08 36.38
CA LYS A 124 38.40 -25.53 35.11
C LYS A 124 37.43 -25.44 33.93
N VAL A 125 36.14 -25.72 34.15
CA VAL A 125 35.11 -25.58 33.11
C VAL A 125 34.88 -24.10 32.74
N VAL A 126 34.90 -23.19 33.72
CA VAL A 126 34.78 -21.73 33.47
C VAL A 126 35.99 -21.19 32.68
N LEU A 127 37.20 -21.61 33.07
CA LEU A 127 38.48 -21.20 32.46
C LEU A 127 38.81 -21.92 31.14
N ASN A 128 37.94 -22.80 30.62
CA ASN A 128 38.21 -23.56 29.41
C ASN A 128 38.44 -22.63 28.19
N PRO A 129 39.63 -22.69 27.53
CA PRO A 129 39.95 -21.83 26.39
C PRO A 129 38.97 -21.93 25.22
N ALA A 130 38.41 -23.12 24.94
CA ALA A 130 37.44 -23.31 23.88
C ALA A 130 36.12 -22.57 24.16
N ARG A 131 35.72 -22.48 25.44
CA ARG A 131 34.55 -21.69 25.84
C ARG A 131 34.84 -20.20 25.79
N LYS A 132 36.06 -19.77 26.14
CA LYS A 132 36.50 -18.38 25.98
C LYS A 132 36.43 -17.95 24.52
N ALA A 133 37.07 -18.69 23.61
CA ALA A 133 37.04 -18.41 22.18
C ALA A 133 35.60 -18.38 21.61
N LYS A 134 34.72 -19.31 22.06
CA LYS A 134 33.31 -19.30 21.67
C LYS A 134 32.59 -18.03 22.13
N ARG A 135 32.85 -17.55 23.35
CA ARG A 135 32.25 -16.30 23.87
C ARG A 135 32.76 -15.08 23.13
N GLU A 136 34.07 -15.00 22.88
CA GLU A 136 34.66 -13.89 22.12
C GLU A 136 34.04 -13.82 20.73
N LYS A 137 33.97 -14.95 20.02
CA LYS A 137 33.28 -15.03 18.71
C LYS A 137 31.80 -14.64 18.80
N GLN A 138 31.11 -15.01 19.88
CA GLN A 138 29.71 -14.61 20.08
C GLN A 138 29.59 -13.11 20.34
N LYS A 139 30.45 -12.52 21.18
CA LYS A 139 30.48 -11.07 21.42
C LYS A 139 30.79 -10.29 20.13
N GLU A 140 31.71 -10.78 19.32
CA GLU A 140 32.02 -10.21 18.00
C GLU A 140 30.82 -10.29 17.05
N ALA A 141 30.14 -11.44 16.99
CA ALA A 141 28.94 -11.60 16.16
C ALA A 141 27.78 -10.71 16.64
N GLU A 142 27.56 -10.60 17.95
CA GLU A 142 26.56 -9.71 18.53
C GLU A 142 26.89 -8.24 18.28
N ALA A 143 28.17 -7.85 18.39
CA ALA A 143 28.61 -6.50 18.04
C ALA A 143 28.38 -6.21 16.56
N ALA A 144 28.74 -7.13 15.66
CA ALA A 144 28.48 -6.99 14.23
C ALA A 144 26.98 -6.87 13.92
N GLN A 145 26.14 -7.69 14.56
CA GLN A 145 24.69 -7.64 14.39
C GLN A 145 24.10 -6.32 14.90
N ARG A 146 24.62 -5.77 16.01
CA ARG A 146 24.19 -4.45 16.53
C ARG A 146 24.52 -3.35 15.53
N VAL A 147 25.70 -3.34 14.93
CA VAL A 147 26.08 -2.33 13.92
C VAL A 147 25.15 -2.41 12.70
N ILE A 148 24.82 -3.62 12.23
CA ILE A 148 23.85 -3.80 11.13
C ILE A 148 22.46 -3.30 11.52
N ALA A 149 22.00 -3.62 12.73
CA ALA A 149 20.69 -3.19 13.23
C ALA A 149 20.60 -1.67 13.37
N GLU A 150 21.66 -1.02 13.87
CA GLU A 150 21.76 0.44 13.97
C GLU A 150 21.76 1.11 12.60
N ALA A 151 22.50 0.56 11.62
CA ALA A 151 22.49 1.04 10.24
C ALA A 151 21.10 0.92 9.60
N ARG A 152 20.41 -0.20 9.81
CA ARG A 152 19.03 -0.41 9.33
C ARG A 152 18.04 0.54 10.00
N ALA A 153 18.17 0.78 11.30
CA ALA A 153 17.31 1.72 12.01
C ALA A 153 17.49 3.15 11.46
N ARG A 154 18.74 3.57 11.21
CA ARG A 154 19.03 4.87 10.58
C ARG A 154 18.45 4.96 9.17
N TRP A 155 18.54 3.90 8.37
CA TRP A 155 17.94 3.81 7.04
C TRP A 155 16.43 4.06 7.07
N HIS A 156 15.72 3.36 7.96
CA HIS A 156 14.27 3.54 8.09
C HIS A 156 13.89 4.91 8.60
N GLN A 157 14.70 5.51 9.49
CA GLN A 157 14.49 6.89 9.91
C GLN A 157 14.61 7.85 8.72
N GLN A 158 15.64 7.69 7.88
CA GLN A 158 15.80 8.49 6.66
C GLN A 158 14.62 8.32 5.70
N GLN A 159 14.12 7.09 5.49
CA GLN A 159 12.90 6.87 4.70
C GLN A 159 11.69 7.62 5.29
N SER A 160 11.53 7.64 6.61
CA SER A 160 10.45 8.39 7.25
C SER A 160 10.60 9.90 7.07
N ASP A 161 11.83 10.42 7.14
CA ASP A 161 12.13 11.83 6.97
C ASP A 161 11.88 12.27 5.52
N GLU A 162 12.31 11.46 4.55
CA GLU A 162 12.04 11.69 3.11
C GLU A 162 10.55 11.62 2.79
N MET A 163 9.80 10.67 3.36
CA MET A 163 8.33 10.62 3.24
C MET A 163 7.67 11.89 3.77
N ALA A 164 8.12 12.42 4.90
CA ALA A 164 7.62 13.66 5.46
C ALA A 164 7.94 14.88 4.58
N ALA A 165 9.12 14.88 3.94
CA ALA A 165 9.54 15.96 3.04
C ALA A 165 8.83 15.91 1.67
N GLY A 166 8.69 14.72 1.07
CA GLY A 166 8.09 14.52 -0.24
C GLY A 166 6.56 14.61 -0.25
N TYR A 167 5.92 14.30 0.88
CA TYR A 167 4.46 14.34 1.04
C TYR A 167 4.06 15.21 2.26
N PRO A 168 4.32 16.52 2.22
CA PRO A 168 4.03 17.39 3.35
C PRO A 168 2.52 17.51 3.57
N VAL A 169 2.08 17.43 4.82
CA VAL A 169 0.69 17.75 5.20
C VAL A 169 0.56 19.26 5.25
N ALA A 170 0.17 19.85 4.13
CA ALA A 170 -0.11 21.27 3.99
C ALA A 170 -1.58 21.48 3.64
N PHE A 171 -2.20 22.45 4.31
CA PHE A 171 -3.59 22.84 4.09
C PHE A 171 -3.59 24.24 3.49
N PRO A 172 -3.55 24.38 2.14
CA PRO A 172 -3.64 25.67 1.49
C PRO A 172 -4.97 26.35 1.85
N SER A 173 -4.94 27.69 1.92
CA SER A 173 -6.07 28.51 2.39
C SER A 173 -7.35 28.25 1.58
N ILE A 174 -8.51 28.38 2.25
CA ILE A 174 -9.89 28.13 1.75
C ILE A 174 -10.21 28.81 0.39
N SER A 175 -9.44 29.81 -0.04
CA SER A 175 -9.63 30.51 -1.31
C SER A 175 -9.21 29.71 -2.55
N GLN A 176 -8.67 28.50 -2.40
CA GLN A 176 -8.36 27.64 -3.54
C GLN A 176 -9.64 26.97 -4.03
N GLU A 177 -9.99 27.19 -5.31
CA GLU A 177 -11.09 26.47 -5.95
C GLU A 177 -10.83 24.96 -5.88
N LEU A 178 -11.87 24.21 -5.51
CA LEU A 178 -11.80 22.76 -5.45
C LEU A 178 -11.59 22.21 -6.87
N PRO A 179 -10.76 21.17 -7.03
CA PRO A 179 -10.37 20.68 -8.34
C PRO A 179 -11.58 20.10 -9.07
N VAL A 180 -11.71 20.46 -10.35
CA VAL A 180 -12.68 19.84 -11.26
C VAL A 180 -12.18 18.44 -11.59
N ALA A 181 -12.99 17.43 -11.31
CA ALA A 181 -12.71 16.02 -11.56
C ALA A 181 -13.91 15.36 -12.25
N GLY A 182 -13.70 14.21 -12.91
CA GLY A 182 -14.80 13.45 -13.50
C GLY A 182 -15.76 12.90 -12.43
N ILE A 183 -17.00 12.60 -12.84
CA ILE A 183 -18.04 12.08 -11.93
C ILE A 183 -17.59 10.79 -11.23
N ARG A 184 -16.83 9.94 -11.93
CA ARG A 184 -16.27 8.70 -11.38
C ARG A 184 -15.30 8.97 -10.22
N GLU A 185 -14.36 9.90 -10.40
CA GLU A 185 -13.42 10.31 -9.37
C GLU A 185 -14.14 10.97 -8.19
N MET A 186 -15.12 11.84 -8.46
CA MET A 186 -15.92 12.48 -7.41
C MET A 186 -16.66 11.45 -6.56
N VAL A 187 -17.36 10.48 -7.17
CA VAL A 187 -18.03 9.37 -6.45
C VAL A 187 -17.02 8.51 -5.68
N GLY A 188 -15.86 8.24 -6.27
CA GLY A 188 -14.79 7.48 -5.62
C GLY A 188 -14.22 8.17 -4.38
N ALA A 189 -13.94 9.47 -4.46
CA ALA A 189 -13.53 10.27 -3.32
C ALA A 189 -14.63 10.32 -2.26
N PHE A 190 -15.88 10.55 -2.66
CA PHE A 190 -17.01 10.63 -1.74
C PHE A 190 -17.23 9.32 -0.97
N ALA A 191 -17.09 8.19 -1.67
CA ALA A 191 -17.11 6.86 -1.05
C ALA A 191 -15.96 6.66 -0.07
N LEU A 192 -14.78 7.18 -0.40
CA LEU A 192 -13.62 7.12 0.48
C LEU A 192 -13.88 7.91 1.78
N LEU A 193 -14.44 9.13 1.69
CA LEU A 193 -14.77 9.95 2.87
C LEU A 193 -15.79 9.28 3.79
N ARG A 194 -16.84 8.68 3.23
CA ARG A 194 -17.98 8.16 4.01
C ARG A 194 -17.78 6.76 4.58
N TYR A 195 -16.92 5.96 3.97
CA TYR A 195 -16.75 4.54 4.33
C TYR A 195 -15.34 4.21 4.85
N ALA A 196 -14.41 5.17 4.87
CA ALA A 196 -13.12 4.95 5.51
C ALA A 196 -13.28 4.61 7.00
N PRO A 197 -12.62 3.55 7.52
CA PRO A 197 -12.67 3.21 8.94
C PRO A 197 -12.09 4.30 9.88
N ALA A 198 -11.28 5.20 9.33
CA ALA A 198 -10.71 6.35 10.04
C ALA A 198 -10.54 7.50 9.04
N SER A 199 -10.82 8.72 9.47
CA SER A 199 -10.70 9.96 8.68
C SER A 199 -9.32 10.60 8.73
N ASP A 200 -8.51 10.27 9.75
CA ASP A 200 -7.29 11.02 10.09
C ASP A 200 -6.11 10.08 10.43
N PRO A 201 -5.31 9.65 9.43
CA PRO A 201 -5.56 9.65 8.00
C PRO A 201 -6.47 8.49 7.57
N PHE A 202 -6.94 8.54 6.32
CA PHE A 202 -7.57 7.39 5.66
C PHE A 202 -6.55 6.24 5.55
N ARG A 203 -6.78 5.17 6.31
CA ARG A 203 -5.90 3.99 6.31
C ARG A 203 -6.02 3.20 5.01
N SER A 204 -4.98 2.41 4.74
CA SER A 204 -4.85 1.51 3.59
C SER A 204 -6.17 0.84 3.20
N VAL A 205 -6.64 1.11 1.98
CA VAL A 205 -7.90 0.57 1.44
C VAL A 205 -7.88 -0.96 1.37
N GLY A 206 -6.70 -1.57 1.24
CA GLY A 206 -6.54 -3.03 1.23
C GLY A 206 -7.00 -3.75 2.49
N SER A 207 -7.20 -3.04 3.62
CA SER A 207 -7.65 -3.64 4.89
C SER A 207 -9.10 -3.30 5.24
N TRP A 208 -9.87 -2.72 4.33
CA TRP A 208 -11.24 -2.31 4.62
C TRP A 208 -12.19 -3.52 4.67
N PRO A 209 -13.20 -3.51 5.58
CA PRO A 209 -14.18 -4.58 5.66
C PRO A 209 -15.13 -4.59 4.44
N VAL A 210 -15.39 -3.41 3.88
CA VAL A 210 -16.17 -3.23 2.65
C VAL A 210 -15.21 -2.70 1.58
N PRO A 211 -15.11 -3.34 0.39
CA PRO A 211 -14.22 -2.87 -0.65
C PRO A 211 -14.68 -1.50 -1.15
N LEU A 212 -13.72 -0.63 -1.51
CA LEU A 212 -14.03 0.69 -2.06
C LEU A 212 -14.81 0.57 -3.38
N HIS A 213 -14.31 -0.26 -4.30
CA HIS A 213 -14.91 -0.55 -5.60
C HIS A 213 -15.23 -2.06 -5.71
N PRO A 214 -16.29 -2.49 -6.42
CA PRO A 214 -16.64 -3.91 -6.51
C PRO A 214 -15.56 -4.76 -7.21
N ASP A 215 -14.90 -4.21 -8.23
CA ASP A 215 -13.71 -4.80 -8.86
C ASP A 215 -12.44 -4.32 -8.13
N SER A 216 -11.76 -5.25 -7.44
CA SER A 216 -10.53 -4.96 -6.69
C SER A 216 -9.36 -4.56 -7.58
N GLY A 217 -9.37 -4.95 -8.86
CA GLY A 217 -8.36 -4.56 -9.85
C GLY A 217 -8.44 -3.08 -10.26
N GLU A 218 -9.60 -2.44 -10.05
CA GLU A 218 -9.81 -1.02 -10.36
C GLU A 218 -9.46 -0.08 -9.20
N ILE A 219 -9.40 -0.59 -7.96
CA ILE A 219 -9.07 0.21 -6.76
C ILE A 219 -7.74 0.96 -6.91
N PRO A 220 -6.61 0.34 -7.34
CA PRO A 220 -5.35 1.06 -7.49
C PRO A 220 -5.42 2.20 -8.53
N LYS A 221 -6.12 1.97 -9.64
CA LYS A 221 -6.26 2.97 -10.72
C LYS A 221 -7.11 4.14 -10.24
N LEU A 222 -8.23 3.86 -9.56
CA LEU A 222 -9.10 4.86 -8.97
C LEU A 222 -8.33 5.73 -7.98
N LEU A 223 -7.67 5.14 -6.97
CA LEU A 223 -6.91 5.89 -5.97
C LEU A 223 -5.81 6.75 -6.62
N GLY A 224 -5.12 6.22 -7.64
CA GLY A 224 -4.18 7.00 -8.43
C GLY A 224 -4.82 8.18 -9.16
N SER A 225 -6.02 8.01 -9.72
CA SER A 225 -6.78 9.12 -10.34
C SER A 225 -7.23 10.15 -9.31
N LEU A 226 -7.69 9.73 -8.12
CA LEU A 226 -8.07 10.67 -7.04
C LEU A 226 -6.89 11.54 -6.59
N VAL A 227 -5.68 10.95 -6.50
CA VAL A 227 -4.45 11.69 -6.20
C VAL A 227 -4.11 12.69 -7.31
N ARG A 228 -4.17 12.27 -8.59
CA ARG A 228 -3.90 13.17 -9.72
C ARG A 228 -4.92 14.29 -9.83
N ALA A 229 -6.18 14.02 -9.51
CA ALA A 229 -7.26 15.00 -9.45
C ALA A 229 -7.18 15.88 -8.20
N SER A 230 -6.19 15.69 -7.32
CA SER A 230 -6.02 16.43 -6.07
C SER A 230 -7.23 16.36 -5.12
N LEU A 231 -8.08 15.34 -5.27
CA LEU A 231 -9.18 15.06 -4.34
C LEU A 231 -8.66 14.45 -3.03
N ILE A 232 -7.57 13.69 -3.12
CA ILE A 232 -6.84 13.16 -1.96
C ILE A 232 -5.33 13.35 -2.19
N ALA A 233 -4.55 13.34 -1.12
CA ALA A 233 -3.09 13.33 -1.15
C ALA A 233 -2.53 12.20 -0.30
N ILE A 234 -1.31 11.74 -0.61
CA ILE A 234 -0.61 10.72 0.18
C ILE A 234 -0.19 11.34 1.51
N HIS A 235 -0.52 10.68 2.62
CA HIS A 235 -0.15 11.13 3.95
C HIS A 235 1.27 10.63 4.30
N PRO A 236 2.11 11.44 4.97
CA PRO A 236 3.51 11.06 5.27
C PRO A 236 3.65 9.93 6.29
N SER A 237 2.58 9.62 7.05
CA SER A 237 2.54 8.42 7.89
C SER A 237 2.27 7.13 7.11
N SER A 238 2.21 7.18 5.77
CA SER A 238 2.18 5.98 4.95
C SER A 238 3.41 5.11 5.23
N PRO A 239 3.27 3.77 5.28
CA PRO A 239 4.42 2.91 5.50
C PRO A 239 5.42 3.05 4.34
N ALA A 240 6.71 2.81 4.60
CA ALA A 240 7.74 2.88 3.55
C ALA A 240 7.43 1.96 2.36
N SER A 241 6.72 0.84 2.58
CA SER A 241 6.28 -0.07 1.51
C SER A 241 5.18 0.51 0.60
N ALA A 242 4.62 1.68 0.91
CA ALA A 242 3.61 2.34 0.09
C ALA A 242 4.21 3.07 -1.12
N VAL A 243 5.53 3.27 -1.15
CA VAL A 243 6.23 4.00 -2.22
C VAL A 243 7.37 3.14 -2.76
N VAL A 244 7.79 3.42 -3.99
CA VAL A 244 8.96 2.77 -4.58
C VAL A 244 10.20 3.60 -4.24
N TRP A 245 11.18 2.96 -3.63
CA TRP A 245 12.45 3.56 -3.19
C TRP A 245 13.58 3.23 -4.14
N GLU A 246 14.56 4.13 -4.20
CA GLU A 246 15.86 3.88 -4.82
C GLU A 246 16.97 4.18 -3.79
N PRO A 247 17.76 3.19 -3.35
CA PRO A 247 17.66 1.75 -3.63
C PRO A 247 16.39 1.10 -3.10
N ALA A 248 15.97 -0.01 -3.72
CA ALA A 248 14.70 -0.69 -3.42
C ALA A 248 14.64 -1.33 -2.02
N SER A 249 15.78 -1.69 -1.44
CA SER A 249 15.88 -2.30 -0.11
C SER A 249 17.17 -1.92 0.60
N PHE A 250 17.20 -2.08 1.93
CA PHE A 250 18.41 -1.90 2.73
C PHE A 250 19.52 -2.86 2.29
N GLU A 251 19.17 -4.11 1.97
CA GLU A 251 20.12 -5.12 1.48
C GLU A 251 20.75 -4.73 0.13
N ASP A 252 19.96 -4.17 -0.78
CA ASP A 252 20.47 -3.66 -2.05
C ASP A 252 21.39 -2.45 -1.82
N ALA A 253 20.99 -1.52 -0.94
CA ALA A 253 21.81 -0.37 -0.60
C ALA A 253 23.16 -0.75 0.03
N VAL A 254 23.18 -1.77 0.90
CA VAL A 254 24.41 -2.32 1.48
C VAL A 254 25.28 -2.99 0.41
N ARG A 255 24.67 -3.71 -0.54
CA ARG A 255 25.39 -4.31 -1.67
C ARG A 255 26.02 -3.24 -2.56
N ASP A 256 25.29 -2.17 -2.83
CA ASP A 256 25.75 -1.06 -3.67
C ASP A 256 26.88 -0.27 -2.99
N ALA A 257 26.86 -0.17 -1.66
CA ALA A 257 27.96 0.35 -0.85
C ALA A 257 29.13 -0.64 -0.66
N GLY A 258 29.13 -1.80 -1.33
CA GLY A 258 30.19 -2.80 -1.21
C GLY A 258 30.32 -3.43 0.18
N GLY A 259 29.25 -3.40 0.98
CA GLY A 259 29.23 -3.87 2.37
C GLY A 259 29.64 -2.83 3.42
N ASP A 260 30.00 -1.61 3.01
CA ASP A 260 30.31 -0.53 3.95
C ASP A 260 29.03 0.11 4.51
N LEU A 261 28.75 -0.14 5.78
CA LEU A 261 27.58 0.39 6.48
C LEU A 261 27.65 1.92 6.73
N GLY A 262 28.82 2.54 6.57
CA GLY A 262 29.01 3.99 6.65
C GLY A 262 28.77 4.71 5.32
N ALA A 263 28.81 3.99 4.20
CA ALA A 263 28.70 4.53 2.84
C ALA A 263 27.37 4.16 2.15
N ILE A 264 26.38 3.71 2.90
CA ILE A 264 25.05 3.37 2.35
C ILE A 264 24.41 4.65 1.78
N PRO A 265 24.05 4.68 0.48
CA PRO A 265 23.48 5.88 -0.17
C PRO A 265 22.13 6.24 0.43
N GLN A 266 21.76 7.52 0.56
CA GLN A 266 20.46 7.87 1.15
C GLN A 266 19.29 7.28 0.32
N PRO A 267 18.22 6.79 0.97
CA PRO A 267 17.03 6.31 0.26
C PRO A 267 16.30 7.48 -0.39
N GLU A 268 16.08 7.41 -1.70
CA GLU A 268 15.36 8.45 -2.45
C GLU A 268 13.95 7.98 -2.82
N LEU A 269 12.99 8.90 -2.72
CA LEU A 269 11.61 8.68 -3.15
C LEU A 269 11.51 8.78 -4.67
N THR A 270 10.96 7.73 -5.30
CA THR A 270 10.56 7.83 -6.71
C THR A 270 9.16 8.45 -6.83
N HIS A 271 8.75 8.77 -8.07
CA HIS A 271 7.40 9.23 -8.37
C HIS A 271 6.34 8.10 -8.38
N GLN A 272 6.73 6.87 -8.07
CA GLN A 272 5.85 5.70 -8.08
C GLN A 272 5.44 5.30 -6.67
N PHE A 273 4.19 4.89 -6.52
CA PHE A 273 3.64 4.43 -5.26
C PHE A 273 2.63 3.29 -5.47
N TYR A 274 2.32 2.57 -4.39
CA TYR A 274 1.39 1.45 -4.31
C TYR A 274 0.07 1.92 -3.68
N PRO A 275 -0.96 2.25 -4.47
CA PRO A 275 -2.10 3.00 -3.96
C PRO A 275 -2.92 2.28 -2.88
N THR A 276 -2.99 0.96 -2.91
CA THR A 276 -3.78 0.20 -1.92
C THR A 276 -3.14 0.14 -0.54
N VAL A 277 -1.83 0.44 -0.43
CA VAL A 277 -1.03 0.38 0.81
C VAL A 277 -0.84 1.76 1.43
N ALA A 278 -0.88 2.82 0.62
CA ALA A 278 -0.73 4.20 1.07
C ALA A 278 -1.85 4.64 2.02
N HIS A 279 -1.52 5.59 2.89
CA HIS A 279 -2.47 6.35 3.68
C HIS A 279 -2.80 7.66 2.94
N TYR A 280 -4.03 8.15 3.08
CA TYR A 280 -4.49 9.34 2.38
C TYR A 280 -5.08 10.37 3.31
N PHE A 281 -5.16 11.62 2.85
CA PHE A 281 -5.91 12.69 3.49
C PHE A 281 -6.52 13.62 2.43
N ALA A 282 -7.56 14.38 2.80
CA ALA A 282 -8.10 15.44 1.96
C ALA A 282 -7.16 16.67 2.04
N PRO A 283 -6.62 17.17 0.92
CA PRO A 283 -5.57 18.20 0.96
C PRO A 283 -6.10 19.63 1.15
N ILE A 284 -7.36 19.91 0.84
CA ILE A 284 -7.89 21.29 0.76
C ILE A 284 -8.72 21.61 2.01
N GLY A 285 -8.25 22.53 2.85
CA GLY A 285 -8.93 22.93 4.09
C GLY A 285 -8.05 23.77 5.01
N THR A 286 -8.33 23.80 6.31
CA THR A 286 -7.48 24.45 7.34
C THR A 286 -6.89 23.47 8.35
N SER A 287 -7.39 22.23 8.35
CA SER A 287 -6.94 21.09 9.14
C SER A 287 -7.44 19.81 8.46
N MET A 288 -6.95 18.63 8.85
CA MET A 288 -7.42 17.36 8.25
C MET A 288 -8.95 17.20 8.37
N GLY A 289 -9.50 17.35 9.58
CA GLY A 289 -10.94 17.23 9.80
C GLY A 289 -11.76 18.26 9.00
N LYS A 290 -11.31 19.52 8.94
CA LYS A 290 -11.99 20.55 8.15
C LYS A 290 -11.86 20.35 6.65
N ALA A 291 -10.75 19.77 6.19
CA ALA A 291 -10.57 19.42 4.79
C ALA A 291 -11.51 18.28 4.38
N VAL A 292 -11.70 17.29 5.23
CA VAL A 292 -12.66 16.21 5.02
C VAL A 292 -14.09 16.74 4.98
N GLU A 293 -14.49 17.56 5.95
CA GLU A 293 -15.82 18.19 5.97
C GLU A 293 -16.07 19.03 4.71
N GLY A 294 -15.13 19.91 4.35
CA GLY A 294 -15.28 20.77 3.17
C GLY A 294 -15.33 19.99 1.85
N LEU A 295 -14.55 18.91 1.74
CA LEU A 295 -14.59 18.05 0.57
C LEU A 295 -15.89 17.22 0.51
N ASP A 296 -16.41 16.71 1.64
CA ASP A 296 -17.70 16.00 1.66
C ASP A 296 -18.84 16.93 1.25
N GLU A 297 -18.89 18.16 1.80
CA GLU A 297 -19.90 19.17 1.44
C GLU A 297 -19.83 19.54 -0.05
N HIS A 298 -18.63 19.73 -0.58
CA HIS A 298 -18.44 20.03 -1.99
C HIS A 298 -18.88 18.89 -2.90
N LEU A 299 -18.44 17.65 -2.62
CA LEU A 299 -18.81 16.48 -3.42
C LEU A 299 -20.32 16.21 -3.32
N ALA A 300 -20.92 16.41 -2.14
CA ALA A 300 -22.36 16.31 -1.97
C ALA A 300 -23.13 17.33 -2.82
N ALA A 301 -22.61 18.55 -2.97
CA ALA A 301 -23.20 19.59 -3.81
C ALA A 301 -22.94 19.37 -5.30
N ALA A 302 -21.73 18.95 -5.68
CA ALA A 302 -21.35 18.73 -7.08
C ALA A 302 -22.05 17.50 -7.69
N LEU A 303 -22.36 16.50 -6.87
CA LEU A 303 -23.01 15.27 -7.31
C LEU A 303 -24.54 15.33 -7.25
N VAL A 304 -25.17 16.50 -7.08
CA VAL A 304 -26.64 16.61 -7.09
C VAL A 304 -27.16 16.51 -8.54
N PRO A 305 -27.97 15.49 -8.91
CA PRO A 305 -28.37 15.28 -10.30
C PRO A 305 -29.15 16.44 -10.95
N ILE A 306 -29.85 17.26 -10.15
CA ILE A 306 -30.64 18.40 -10.63
C ILE A 306 -29.78 19.54 -11.20
N ASP A 307 -28.53 19.64 -10.74
CA ASP A 307 -27.62 20.72 -11.12
C ASP A 307 -26.68 20.31 -12.26
N MET A 308 -26.69 19.02 -12.64
CA MET A 308 -25.83 18.44 -13.67
C MET A 308 -26.27 18.82 -15.08
N THR A 309 -25.28 19.02 -15.94
CA THR A 309 -25.42 19.08 -17.40
C THR A 309 -25.77 17.71 -17.98
N ALA A 310 -26.15 17.68 -19.27
CA ALA A 310 -26.46 16.42 -19.95
C ALA A 310 -25.24 15.48 -20.03
N ASP A 311 -24.05 16.04 -20.22
CA ASP A 311 -22.81 15.26 -20.27
C ASP A 311 -22.47 14.65 -18.90
N GLU A 312 -22.59 15.43 -17.82
CA GLU A 312 -22.39 14.94 -16.44
C GLU A 312 -23.41 13.88 -16.04
N GLN A 313 -24.69 14.03 -16.41
CA GLN A 313 -25.68 12.97 -16.21
C GLN A 313 -25.35 11.71 -17.01
N GLY A 314 -24.83 11.86 -18.23
CA GLY A 314 -24.32 10.75 -19.04
C GLY A 314 -23.16 10.01 -18.36
N GLU A 315 -22.20 10.76 -17.79
CA GLU A 315 -21.12 10.18 -17.00
C GLU A 315 -21.64 9.48 -15.73
N LEU A 316 -22.61 10.07 -15.03
CA LEU A 316 -23.23 9.48 -13.84
C LEU A 316 -23.88 8.12 -14.15
N LEU A 317 -24.62 8.04 -15.27
CA LEU A 317 -25.21 6.79 -15.74
C LEU A 317 -24.15 5.77 -16.16
N ALA A 318 -23.06 6.22 -16.78
CA ALA A 318 -21.93 5.33 -17.13
C ALA A 318 -21.26 4.74 -15.88
N VAL A 319 -21.08 5.53 -14.82
CA VAL A 319 -20.56 5.05 -13.52
C VAL A 319 -21.56 4.09 -12.85
N ALA A 320 -22.86 4.38 -12.91
CA ALA A 320 -23.89 3.46 -12.41
C ALA A 320 -23.83 2.10 -13.12
N HIS A 321 -23.70 2.10 -14.45
CA HIS A 321 -23.51 0.89 -15.25
C HIS A 321 -22.24 0.13 -14.88
N GLU A 322 -21.09 0.82 -14.79
CA GLU A 322 -19.81 0.24 -14.38
C GLU A 322 -19.97 -0.52 -13.04
N LEU A 323 -20.57 0.14 -12.05
CA LEU A 323 -20.73 -0.42 -10.70
C LEU A 323 -21.71 -1.60 -10.67
N LEU A 324 -22.84 -1.52 -11.37
CA LEU A 324 -23.79 -2.64 -11.46
C LEU A 324 -23.15 -3.88 -12.11
N VAL A 325 -22.38 -3.68 -13.18
CA VAL A 325 -21.63 -4.75 -13.85
C VAL A 325 -20.60 -5.36 -12.90
N ALA A 326 -19.81 -4.51 -12.22
CA ALA A 326 -18.77 -4.97 -11.33
C ALA A 326 -19.34 -5.72 -10.11
N GLU A 327 -20.48 -5.27 -9.55
CA GLU A 327 -21.18 -5.98 -8.48
C GLU A 327 -21.74 -7.34 -8.94
N GLY A 328 -22.34 -7.38 -10.13
CA GLY A 328 -22.80 -8.63 -10.74
C GLY A 328 -21.66 -9.64 -10.94
N LEU A 329 -20.50 -9.19 -11.40
CA LEU A 329 -19.29 -10.01 -11.55
C LEU A 329 -18.76 -10.50 -10.20
N ARG A 330 -18.71 -9.61 -9.21
CA ARG A 330 -18.28 -9.94 -7.84
C ARG A 330 -19.18 -11.01 -7.22
N TYR A 331 -20.50 -10.89 -7.41
CA TYR A 331 -21.46 -11.90 -6.97
C TYR A 331 -21.32 -13.21 -7.73
N PHE A 332 -21.07 -13.19 -9.05
CA PHE A 332 -20.83 -14.40 -9.85
C PHE A 332 -19.64 -15.19 -9.30
N GLN A 333 -18.52 -14.50 -9.04
CA GLN A 333 -17.32 -15.12 -8.49
C GLN A 333 -17.56 -15.68 -7.08
N HIS A 334 -18.19 -14.89 -6.21
CA HIS A 334 -18.58 -15.35 -4.87
C HIS A 334 -19.46 -16.60 -4.91
N ARG A 335 -20.44 -16.65 -5.82
CA ARG A 335 -21.33 -17.81 -5.97
C ARG A 335 -20.58 -19.06 -6.46
N LEU A 336 -19.65 -18.93 -7.40
CA LEU A 336 -18.80 -20.05 -7.83
C LEU A 336 -18.00 -20.62 -6.65
N GLU A 337 -17.40 -19.75 -5.84
CA GLU A 337 -16.64 -20.16 -4.64
C GLU A 337 -17.54 -20.89 -3.64
N GLU A 338 -18.73 -20.35 -3.35
CA GLU A 338 -19.68 -20.94 -2.42
C GLU A 338 -20.11 -22.36 -2.85
N VAL A 339 -20.32 -22.57 -4.15
CA VAL A 339 -20.65 -23.90 -4.70
C VAL A 339 -19.42 -24.76 -5.02
N ARG A 340 -18.21 -24.31 -4.64
CA ARG A 340 -16.92 -24.99 -4.84
C ARG A 340 -16.60 -25.29 -6.31
N LEU A 341 -16.99 -24.39 -7.20
CA LEU A 341 -16.59 -24.39 -8.60
C LEU A 341 -15.35 -23.49 -8.80
N PRO A 342 -14.49 -23.80 -9.78
CA PRO A 342 -13.35 -22.94 -10.08
C PRO A 342 -13.83 -21.59 -10.64
N THR A 343 -12.93 -20.59 -10.57
CA THR A 343 -13.13 -19.29 -11.22
C THR A 343 -13.39 -19.46 -12.72
N VAL A 344 -13.95 -18.42 -13.35
CA VAL A 344 -14.06 -18.38 -14.81
C VAL A 344 -12.66 -18.27 -15.40
N PRO A 345 -12.28 -19.10 -16.40
CA PRO A 345 -10.98 -19.00 -17.05
C PRO A 345 -10.73 -17.61 -17.67
N ASP A 346 -9.48 -17.14 -17.64
CA ASP A 346 -9.10 -15.78 -18.09
C ASP A 346 -9.59 -15.44 -19.51
N ASN A 347 -9.52 -16.41 -20.43
CA ASN A 347 -9.97 -16.26 -21.81
C ASN A 347 -11.51 -16.11 -21.95
N HIS A 348 -12.27 -16.33 -20.88
CA HIS A 348 -13.72 -16.21 -20.82
C HIS A 348 -14.21 -15.03 -19.95
N VAL A 349 -13.32 -14.37 -19.19
CA VAL A 349 -13.67 -13.21 -18.35
C VAL A 349 -14.26 -12.06 -19.17
N ALA A 350 -13.70 -11.79 -20.36
CA ALA A 350 -14.22 -10.75 -21.25
C ALA A 350 -15.66 -11.03 -21.69
N ARG A 351 -15.99 -12.29 -22.02
CA ARG A 351 -17.35 -12.71 -22.40
C ARG A 351 -18.34 -12.54 -21.25
N LEU A 352 -17.95 -12.97 -20.04
CA LEU A 352 -18.77 -12.78 -18.85
C LEU A 352 -19.04 -11.29 -18.59
N ARG A 353 -18.01 -10.44 -18.68
CA ARG A 353 -18.15 -8.99 -18.50
C ARG A 353 -19.09 -8.37 -19.54
N THR A 354 -18.99 -8.77 -20.81
CA THR A 354 -19.92 -8.32 -21.86
C THR A 354 -21.36 -8.76 -21.59
N ALA A 355 -21.58 -10.03 -21.18
CA ALA A 355 -22.91 -10.51 -20.83
C ALA A 355 -23.50 -9.77 -19.62
N MET A 356 -22.67 -9.51 -18.61
CA MET A 356 -23.05 -8.73 -17.44
C MET A 356 -23.41 -7.28 -17.80
N GLY A 357 -22.64 -6.65 -18.69
CA GLY A 357 -22.91 -5.33 -19.26
C GLY A 357 -24.30 -5.23 -19.89
N LYS A 358 -24.62 -6.17 -20.78
CA LYS A 358 -25.90 -6.19 -21.48
C LYS A 358 -27.10 -6.34 -20.55
N VAL A 359 -27.00 -7.17 -19.51
CA VAL A 359 -28.13 -7.32 -18.57
C VAL A 359 -28.24 -6.15 -17.59
N ALA A 360 -27.11 -5.53 -17.22
CA ALA A 360 -27.12 -4.34 -16.36
C ALA A 360 -27.79 -3.13 -17.03
N GLU A 361 -27.74 -3.03 -18.37
CA GLU A 361 -28.44 -1.99 -19.13
C GLU A 361 -29.96 -2.02 -18.94
N CYS A 362 -30.56 -3.19 -18.73
CA CYS A 362 -32.01 -3.33 -18.73
C CYS A 362 -32.61 -3.87 -17.42
N ARG A 363 -31.82 -4.50 -16.53
CA ARG A 363 -32.32 -5.15 -15.30
C ARG A 363 -31.66 -4.61 -14.03
N PRO A 364 -32.39 -4.54 -12.91
CA PRO A 364 -31.82 -4.14 -11.62
C PRO A 364 -30.90 -5.24 -11.05
N LEU A 365 -30.04 -4.87 -10.10
CA LEU A 365 -29.02 -5.77 -9.55
C LEU A 365 -29.62 -7.03 -8.89
N GLY A 366 -30.80 -6.93 -8.28
CA GLY A 366 -31.48 -8.06 -7.65
C GLY A 366 -31.90 -9.14 -8.64
N GLU A 367 -32.31 -8.75 -9.84
CA GLU A 367 -32.62 -9.69 -10.91
C GLU A 367 -31.35 -10.32 -11.49
N ILE A 368 -30.29 -9.53 -11.65
CA ILE A 368 -28.96 -10.03 -12.08
C ILE A 368 -28.47 -11.09 -11.09
N TYR A 369 -28.54 -10.83 -9.78
CA TYR A 369 -28.19 -11.81 -8.75
C TYR A 369 -29.03 -13.09 -8.86
N ASN A 370 -30.33 -12.98 -9.12
CA ASN A 370 -31.17 -14.15 -9.34
C ASN A 370 -30.70 -14.99 -10.53
N LEU A 371 -30.38 -14.36 -11.66
CA LEU A 371 -29.85 -15.04 -12.85
C LEU A 371 -28.53 -15.75 -12.56
N VAL A 372 -27.59 -15.05 -11.90
CA VAL A 372 -26.30 -15.61 -11.49
C VAL A 372 -26.48 -16.80 -10.55
N TRP A 373 -27.38 -16.71 -9.57
CA TRP A 373 -27.67 -17.81 -8.66
C TRP A 373 -28.23 -19.04 -9.39
N ARG A 374 -29.18 -18.84 -10.33
CA ARG A 374 -29.76 -19.95 -11.12
C ARG A 374 -28.70 -20.71 -11.90
N VAL A 375 -27.82 -20.01 -12.61
CA VAL A 375 -26.82 -20.64 -13.50
C VAL A 375 -25.71 -21.32 -12.72
N THR A 376 -25.26 -20.72 -11.61
CA THR A 376 -24.23 -21.31 -10.75
C THR A 376 -24.76 -22.53 -10.01
N ARG A 377 -26.02 -22.50 -9.53
CA ARG A 377 -26.70 -23.67 -8.97
C ARG A 377 -26.87 -24.78 -10.01
N GLY A 378 -27.35 -24.44 -11.21
CA GLY A 378 -27.52 -25.41 -12.30
C GLY A 378 -26.20 -26.07 -12.69
N ALA A 379 -25.10 -25.31 -12.74
CA ALA A 379 -23.76 -25.84 -12.97
C ALA A 379 -23.29 -26.75 -11.83
N ALA A 380 -23.57 -26.41 -10.56
CA ALA A 380 -23.26 -27.27 -9.43
C ALA A 380 -24.05 -28.59 -9.45
N GLU A 381 -25.34 -28.55 -9.80
CA GLU A 381 -26.17 -29.75 -9.98
C GLU A 381 -25.66 -30.62 -11.15
N ALA A 382 -25.23 -30.00 -12.24
CA ALA A 382 -24.59 -30.71 -13.37
C ALA A 382 -23.26 -31.36 -12.97
N ALA A 383 -22.49 -30.71 -12.10
CA ALA A 383 -21.25 -31.24 -11.53
C ALA A 383 -21.49 -32.52 -10.72
N GLN A 384 -22.55 -32.52 -9.90
CA GLN A 384 -22.93 -33.68 -9.08
C GLN A 384 -23.40 -34.84 -9.95
N LYS A 385 -24.14 -34.57 -11.03
CA LYS A 385 -24.61 -35.58 -11.99
C LYS A 385 -23.49 -36.16 -12.85
N ASN A 386 -22.43 -35.40 -13.10
CA ASN A 386 -21.31 -35.80 -13.98
C ASN A 386 -19.94 -35.66 -13.27
N PRO A 387 -19.60 -36.53 -12.31
CA PRO A 387 -18.37 -36.40 -11.50
C PRO A 387 -17.06 -36.47 -12.30
N GLN A 388 -17.10 -37.07 -13.49
CA GLN A 388 -15.95 -37.24 -14.38
C GLN A 388 -15.67 -36.01 -15.27
N ALA A 389 -16.58 -35.04 -15.32
CA ALA A 389 -16.39 -33.84 -16.12
C ALA A 389 -15.31 -32.94 -15.49
N PRO A 390 -14.36 -32.39 -16.27
CA PRO A 390 -13.38 -31.44 -15.76
C PRO A 390 -14.08 -30.25 -15.09
N ARG A 391 -13.67 -29.90 -13.87
CA ARG A 391 -14.33 -28.82 -13.11
C ARG A 391 -14.29 -27.45 -13.81
N ALA A 392 -13.25 -27.17 -14.57
CA ALA A 392 -13.15 -25.95 -15.39
C ALA A 392 -14.26 -25.84 -16.47
N ASN A 393 -14.78 -26.98 -16.94
CA ASN A 393 -15.87 -26.98 -17.92
C ASN A 393 -17.21 -26.57 -17.27
N LEU A 394 -17.32 -26.66 -15.94
CA LEU A 394 -18.55 -26.34 -15.22
C LEU A 394 -18.74 -24.84 -15.01
N SER A 395 -17.68 -24.08 -14.74
CA SER A 395 -17.76 -22.60 -14.71
C SER A 395 -18.04 -22.04 -16.10
N THR A 396 -17.46 -22.66 -17.14
CA THR A 396 -17.78 -22.36 -18.54
C THR A 396 -19.24 -22.69 -18.89
N HIS A 397 -19.76 -23.82 -18.40
CA HIS A 397 -21.17 -24.17 -18.56
C HIS A 397 -22.11 -23.17 -17.86
N ALA A 398 -21.77 -22.71 -16.65
CA ALA A 398 -22.51 -21.66 -15.96
C ALA A 398 -22.55 -20.36 -16.79
N LEU A 399 -21.41 -19.96 -17.36
CA LEU A 399 -21.31 -18.79 -18.24
C LEU A 399 -22.19 -18.93 -19.49
N ASN A 400 -22.15 -20.07 -20.19
CA ASN A 400 -22.97 -20.27 -21.38
C ASN A 400 -24.49 -20.22 -21.06
N GLN A 401 -24.90 -20.77 -19.91
CA GLN A 401 -26.29 -20.62 -19.45
C GLN A 401 -26.63 -19.18 -19.09
N PHE A 402 -25.68 -18.46 -18.46
CA PHE A 402 -25.83 -17.05 -18.14
C PHE A 402 -26.06 -16.23 -19.40
N GLU A 403 -25.24 -16.38 -20.44
CA GLU A 403 -25.40 -15.71 -21.72
C GLU A 403 -26.79 -15.97 -22.34
N GLY A 404 -27.29 -17.21 -22.28
CA GLY A 404 -28.64 -17.54 -22.75
C GLY A 404 -29.75 -16.84 -21.94
N HIS A 405 -29.61 -16.74 -20.63
CA HIS A 405 -30.55 -15.99 -19.79
C HIS A 405 -30.44 -14.48 -19.99
N VAL A 406 -29.24 -13.93 -20.16
CA VAL A 406 -29.02 -12.52 -20.49
C VAL A 406 -29.70 -12.18 -21.81
N GLN A 407 -29.49 -12.99 -22.86
CA GLN A 407 -30.11 -12.76 -24.17
C GLN A 407 -31.64 -12.72 -24.05
N ARG A 408 -32.22 -13.67 -23.32
CA ARG A 408 -33.66 -13.68 -23.04
C ARG A 408 -34.12 -12.45 -22.25
N ALA A 409 -33.37 -12.02 -21.24
CA ALA A 409 -33.72 -10.83 -20.44
C ALA A 409 -33.74 -9.53 -21.24
N VAL A 410 -32.88 -9.45 -22.27
CA VAL A 410 -32.83 -8.35 -23.23
C VAL A 410 -33.96 -8.45 -24.26
N ASP A 411 -34.18 -9.63 -24.85
CA ASP A 411 -35.17 -9.83 -25.91
C ASP A 411 -36.63 -9.79 -25.40
N GLU A 412 -36.85 -10.17 -24.14
CA GLU A 412 -38.17 -10.22 -23.50
C GLU A 412 -38.23 -9.27 -22.28
N PRO A 413 -38.45 -7.95 -22.45
CA PRO A 413 -38.54 -7.01 -21.32
C PRO A 413 -39.60 -7.40 -20.27
N GLY A 414 -40.72 -7.97 -20.73
CA GLY A 414 -41.78 -8.48 -19.85
C GLY A 414 -41.46 -9.81 -19.14
N TRP A 415 -40.27 -10.38 -19.31
CA TRP A 415 -39.88 -11.59 -18.57
C TRP A 415 -39.74 -11.26 -17.08
N GLU A 416 -40.64 -11.80 -16.26
CA GLU A 416 -40.59 -11.65 -14.82
C GLU A 416 -39.44 -12.48 -14.22
N ILE A 417 -38.45 -11.78 -13.67
CA ILE A 417 -37.36 -12.35 -12.90
C ILE A 417 -37.59 -11.93 -11.46
N LYS A 418 -37.80 -12.90 -10.56
CA LYS A 418 -37.94 -12.59 -9.13
C LYS A 418 -36.63 -11.97 -8.60
N PRO A 419 -36.61 -10.72 -8.12
CA PRO A 419 -35.39 -10.12 -7.60
C PRO A 419 -34.96 -10.81 -6.30
N PHE A 420 -33.65 -10.89 -6.09
CA PHE A 420 -33.08 -11.18 -4.77
C PHE A 420 -32.95 -9.90 -3.96
N SER A 421 -33.01 -10.01 -2.64
CA SER A 421 -32.61 -8.93 -1.73
C SER A 421 -31.08 -8.84 -1.62
N GLU A 422 -30.58 -7.89 -0.81
CA GLU A 422 -29.16 -7.87 -0.44
C GLU A 422 -28.68 -9.25 0.08
N VAL A 423 -27.53 -9.69 -0.41
CA VAL A 423 -26.95 -10.99 -0.12
C VAL A 423 -26.16 -10.92 1.18
N GLN A 424 -26.52 -11.75 2.16
CA GLN A 424 -25.78 -11.84 3.42
C GLN A 424 -24.31 -12.19 3.18
N GLY A 425 -23.39 -11.43 3.77
CA GLY A 425 -21.95 -11.65 3.62
C GLY A 425 -21.33 -11.08 2.33
N LEU A 426 -22.14 -10.58 1.40
CA LEU A 426 -21.67 -9.88 0.20
C LEU A 426 -22.38 -8.52 0.05
N GLY A 427 -22.20 -7.65 1.05
CA GLY A 427 -22.71 -6.28 1.00
C GLY A 427 -22.11 -5.49 -0.15
N LEU A 428 -22.84 -4.49 -0.66
CA LEU A 428 -22.42 -3.59 -1.73
C LEU A 428 -21.09 -2.89 -1.40
N ALA A 429 -20.26 -2.65 -2.41
CA ALA A 429 -19.03 -1.87 -2.29
C ALA A 429 -19.34 -0.40 -1.92
N ALA A 430 -18.37 0.29 -1.33
CA ALA A 430 -18.55 1.65 -0.83
C ALA A 430 -18.99 2.62 -1.94
N MET A 431 -18.39 2.53 -3.13
CA MET A 431 -18.78 3.35 -4.29
C MET A 431 -20.21 3.07 -4.74
N THR A 432 -20.62 1.80 -4.82
CA THR A 432 -22.00 1.43 -5.17
C THR A 432 -22.99 2.01 -4.17
N ARG A 433 -22.71 1.88 -2.86
CA ARG A 433 -23.56 2.46 -1.82
C ARG A 433 -23.63 3.97 -1.92
N THR A 434 -22.49 4.62 -2.17
CA THR A 434 -22.41 6.09 -2.27
C THR A 434 -23.21 6.60 -3.47
N LEU A 435 -23.01 6.01 -4.66
CA LEU A 435 -23.75 6.42 -5.84
C LEU A 435 -25.26 6.22 -5.66
N PHE A 436 -25.69 5.01 -5.28
CA PHE A 436 -27.12 4.71 -5.27
C PHE A 436 -27.84 5.30 -4.07
N TYR A 437 -27.29 5.20 -2.85
CA TYR A 437 -28.00 5.67 -1.65
C TYR A 437 -27.72 7.14 -1.30
N ASN A 438 -26.58 7.70 -1.71
CA ASN A 438 -26.22 9.06 -1.31
C ASN A 438 -26.36 10.09 -2.43
N VAL A 439 -26.22 9.67 -3.69
CA VAL A 439 -26.33 10.57 -4.86
C VAL A 439 -27.68 10.43 -5.54
N LEU A 440 -28.10 9.20 -5.85
CA LEU A 440 -29.33 8.94 -6.60
C LEU A 440 -30.57 8.72 -5.71
N ASP A 441 -30.39 8.48 -4.40
CA ASP A 441 -31.44 8.16 -3.43
C ASP A 441 -32.35 6.98 -3.86
N VAL A 442 -31.75 5.92 -4.40
CA VAL A 442 -32.45 4.71 -4.87
C VAL A 442 -31.76 3.43 -4.39
N HIS A 443 -32.45 2.29 -4.50
CA HIS A 443 -31.92 0.99 -4.13
C HIS A 443 -31.46 0.20 -5.38
N PRO A 444 -30.16 -0.12 -5.54
CA PRO A 444 -29.64 -0.72 -6.79
C PRO A 444 -30.21 -2.11 -7.11
N VAL A 445 -30.70 -2.79 -6.08
CA VAL A 445 -31.33 -4.11 -6.19
C VAL A 445 -32.73 -4.04 -6.81
N GLU A 446 -33.39 -2.89 -6.73
CA GLU A 446 -34.78 -2.69 -7.16
C GLU A 446 -34.88 -1.76 -8.37
N THR A 447 -33.89 -0.90 -8.60
CA THR A 447 -33.91 0.11 -9.67
C THR A 447 -32.98 -0.27 -10.81
N SER A 448 -33.52 -0.34 -12.02
CA SER A 448 -32.78 -0.56 -13.27
C SER A 448 -32.16 0.73 -13.82
N LEU A 449 -31.19 0.62 -14.73
CA LEU A 449 -30.63 1.81 -15.41
C LEU A 449 -31.66 2.55 -16.26
N VAL A 450 -32.57 1.83 -16.92
CA VAL A 450 -33.67 2.43 -17.69
C VAL A 450 -34.57 3.26 -16.78
N GLU A 451 -34.92 2.74 -15.61
CA GLU A 451 -35.70 3.51 -14.63
C GLU A 451 -34.92 4.70 -14.08
N LEU A 452 -33.60 4.57 -13.87
CA LEU A 452 -32.76 5.71 -13.48
C LEU A 452 -32.78 6.80 -14.54
N GLU A 453 -32.54 6.46 -15.81
CA GLU A 453 -32.54 7.40 -16.93
C GLU A 453 -33.88 8.15 -17.04
N VAL A 454 -35.00 7.45 -16.85
CA VAL A 454 -36.35 8.05 -16.89
C VAL A 454 -36.64 8.95 -15.68
N ASN A 455 -36.09 8.63 -14.51
CA ASN A 455 -36.36 9.35 -13.27
C ASN A 455 -35.34 10.47 -12.97
N LEU A 456 -34.26 10.58 -13.74
CA LEU A 456 -33.32 11.69 -13.62
C LEU A 456 -34.03 13.02 -13.95
N PRO A 457 -33.70 14.11 -13.22
CA PRO A 457 -34.24 15.42 -13.52
C PRO A 457 -33.76 15.91 -14.89
N GLU A 458 -34.53 16.81 -15.52
CA GLU A 458 -34.10 17.42 -16.78
C GLU A 458 -32.71 18.06 -16.60
N PRO A 459 -31.75 17.76 -17.50
CA PRO A 459 -30.40 18.27 -17.37
C PRO A 459 -30.41 19.79 -17.44
N ARG A 460 -29.57 20.41 -16.62
CA ARG A 460 -29.37 21.84 -16.63
C ARG A 460 -28.90 22.24 -18.03
N ARG A 461 -29.63 23.15 -18.66
CA ARG A 461 -29.15 23.79 -19.89
C ARG A 461 -27.89 24.54 -19.54
N GLU A 462 -26.79 24.21 -20.21
CA GLU A 462 -25.61 25.04 -20.15
C GLU A 462 -26.04 26.46 -20.49
N VAL A 463 -25.91 27.35 -19.50
CA VAL A 463 -25.93 28.77 -19.80
C VAL A 463 -24.59 28.97 -20.50
N SER A 464 -24.61 28.72 -21.82
CA SER A 464 -23.59 29.16 -22.73
C SER A 464 -23.25 30.57 -22.28
N ALA A 465 -21.97 30.87 -22.06
CA ALA A 465 -21.51 32.20 -21.70
C ALA A 465 -21.72 33.17 -22.90
N GLN A 466 -22.96 33.28 -23.36
CA GLN A 466 -23.48 34.23 -24.31
C GLN A 466 -23.54 35.56 -23.59
N GLY A 467 -22.48 36.33 -23.78
CA GLY A 467 -22.38 37.69 -23.26
C GLY A 467 -21.03 38.35 -23.56
N VAL A 468 -19.98 37.57 -23.80
CA VAL A 468 -18.76 38.11 -24.41
C VAL A 468 -18.87 37.87 -25.91
N ASN A 469 -19.37 38.87 -26.64
CA ASN A 469 -19.08 38.96 -28.07
C ASN A 469 -17.57 38.74 -28.22
N PRO A 470 -17.11 37.74 -28.99
CA PRO A 470 -15.71 37.71 -29.36
C PRO A 470 -15.38 39.07 -29.98
N PRO A 471 -14.25 39.71 -29.61
CA PRO A 471 -13.83 40.93 -30.25
C PRO A 471 -13.83 40.71 -31.77
N PRO A 472 -14.19 41.73 -32.57
CA PRO A 472 -14.16 41.59 -34.02
C PRO A 472 -12.77 41.12 -34.44
N PHE A 473 -12.78 40.01 -35.17
CA PHE A 473 -11.70 39.43 -35.96
C PHE A 473 -10.60 40.45 -36.30
N GLU A 474 -9.43 40.31 -35.68
CA GLU A 474 -8.18 40.86 -36.22
C GLU A 474 -7.28 39.68 -36.62
N ALA A 475 -7.07 39.56 -37.93
CA ALA A 475 -6.28 38.54 -38.57
C ALA A 475 -4.81 38.59 -38.15
N ALA A 476 -4.33 37.53 -37.51
CA ALA A 476 -2.91 37.21 -37.43
C ALA A 476 -2.70 35.87 -38.14
N ALA A 477 -2.35 35.96 -39.43
CA ALA A 477 -2.04 34.84 -40.31
C ALA A 477 -0.76 34.12 -39.85
N ASP A 478 -0.80 32.78 -39.82
CA ASP A 478 0.24 31.87 -40.38
C ASP A 478 0.02 30.37 -40.07
N ASP A 479 -0.99 29.97 -39.28
CA ASP A 479 -1.28 28.54 -38.99
C ASP A 479 -2.77 28.17 -39.16
N PRO A 480 -3.17 27.64 -40.34
CA PRO A 480 -4.56 27.29 -40.63
C PRO A 480 -5.10 26.12 -39.78
N LEU A 481 -4.24 25.26 -39.22
CA LEU A 481 -4.69 24.18 -38.35
C LEU A 481 -4.99 24.69 -36.93
N ALA A 482 -4.13 25.58 -36.41
CA ALA A 482 -4.39 26.24 -35.13
C ALA A 482 -5.71 27.03 -35.16
N GLU A 483 -5.96 27.76 -36.26
CA GLU A 483 -7.23 28.46 -36.49
C GLU A 483 -8.44 27.52 -36.48
N LEU A 484 -8.33 26.38 -37.18
CA LEU A 484 -9.40 25.38 -37.19
C LEU A 484 -9.64 24.79 -35.79
N ILE A 485 -8.59 24.49 -35.03
CA ILE A 485 -8.73 23.93 -33.68
C ILE A 485 -9.42 24.92 -32.73
N VAL A 486 -9.09 26.21 -32.83
CA VAL A 486 -9.73 27.29 -32.06
C VAL A 486 -11.20 27.47 -32.47
N TRP A 487 -11.51 27.36 -33.76
CA TRP A 487 -12.90 27.39 -34.22
C TRP A 487 -13.68 26.16 -33.73
N LEU A 488 -13.14 24.95 -33.88
CA LEU A 488 -13.78 23.71 -33.42
C LEU A 488 -13.94 23.66 -31.89
N SER A 489 -13.04 24.29 -31.13
CA SER A 489 -13.19 24.36 -29.66
C SER A 489 -14.36 25.24 -29.23
N THR A 490 -14.84 26.15 -30.09
CA THR A 490 -15.92 27.10 -29.78
C THR A 490 -17.21 26.86 -30.58
N ALA A 491 -17.15 26.15 -31.71
CA ALA A 491 -18.31 25.90 -32.57
C ALA A 491 -19.06 24.61 -32.19
N ASP A 492 -20.36 24.67 -31.95
CA ASP A 492 -21.19 23.49 -31.62
C ASP A 492 -21.73 22.75 -32.86
N SER A 493 -21.36 23.20 -34.06
CA SER A 493 -21.90 22.72 -35.33
C SER A 493 -21.21 21.47 -35.91
N TRP A 494 -20.25 20.88 -35.21
CA TRP A 494 -19.50 19.71 -35.69
C TRP A 494 -19.56 18.56 -34.68
N ASN A 495 -19.43 17.33 -35.17
CA ASN A 495 -19.48 16.12 -34.36
C ASN A 495 -18.08 15.50 -34.24
N PRO A 496 -17.53 15.34 -33.01
CA PRO A 496 -16.24 14.68 -32.80
C PRO A 496 -16.13 13.27 -33.39
N LYS A 497 -17.26 12.56 -33.54
CA LYS A 497 -17.29 11.21 -34.13
C LYS A 497 -16.86 11.21 -35.60
N ASP A 498 -17.14 12.27 -36.35
CA ASP A 498 -16.83 12.36 -37.78
C ASP A 498 -15.31 12.30 -38.01
N VAL A 499 -14.52 12.91 -37.11
CA VAL A 499 -13.06 12.82 -37.13
C VAL A 499 -12.59 11.38 -36.91
N LEU A 500 -13.23 10.66 -35.98
CA LEU A 500 -12.89 9.28 -35.66
C LEU A 500 -13.25 8.33 -36.80
N GLU A 501 -14.38 8.56 -37.47
CA GLU A 501 -14.81 7.80 -38.64
C GLU A 501 -13.83 7.96 -39.81
N VAL A 502 -13.35 9.19 -40.06
CA VAL A 502 -12.30 9.45 -41.07
C VAL A 502 -11.03 8.69 -40.73
N LEU A 503 -10.55 8.78 -39.48
CA LEU A 503 -9.33 8.10 -39.06
C LEU A 503 -9.45 6.57 -39.11
N ASP A 504 -10.61 6.01 -38.73
CA ASP A 504 -10.82 4.56 -38.79
C ASP A 504 -10.96 4.07 -40.25
N GLY A 505 -11.62 4.85 -41.11
CA GLY A 505 -11.64 4.61 -42.55
C GLY A 505 -10.23 4.59 -43.16
N LEU A 506 -9.38 5.56 -42.82
CA LEU A 506 -7.98 5.60 -43.27
C LEU A 506 -7.16 4.42 -42.74
N LYS A 507 -7.39 4.01 -41.49
CA LYS A 507 -6.76 2.82 -40.90
C LYS A 507 -7.18 1.53 -41.62
N GLN A 508 -8.45 1.41 -42.02
CA GLN A 508 -9.02 0.23 -42.69
C GLN A 508 -8.64 0.15 -44.18
N ALA A 509 -8.39 1.28 -44.85
CA ALA A 509 -7.94 1.36 -46.24
C ALA A 509 -6.60 0.64 -46.53
N ARG A 510 -5.94 0.11 -45.49
CA ARG A 510 -4.79 -0.79 -45.57
C ARG A 510 -5.01 -2.04 -46.45
N ASN A 511 -6.26 -2.46 -46.64
CA ASN A 511 -6.60 -3.76 -47.25
C ASN A 511 -6.86 -3.73 -48.76
N ASP A 512 -6.95 -2.56 -49.39
CA ASP A 512 -7.51 -2.45 -50.75
C ASP A 512 -6.50 -2.09 -51.87
N GLY A 513 -5.18 -2.05 -51.62
CA GLY A 513 -4.22 -1.82 -52.71
C GLY A 513 -2.72 -1.93 -52.38
N GLU A 514 -1.91 -2.29 -53.38
CA GLU A 514 -0.44 -2.45 -53.36
C GLU A 514 0.34 -1.11 -53.35
N TRP A 515 -0.13 -0.09 -52.62
CA TRP A 515 0.54 1.22 -52.59
C TRP A 515 1.25 1.48 -51.25
N PHE A 516 2.56 1.72 -51.31
CA PHE A 516 3.45 1.92 -50.15
C PHE A 516 2.98 3.07 -49.24
N GLU A 517 2.50 4.17 -49.82
CA GLU A 517 2.08 5.37 -49.08
C GLU A 517 0.75 5.18 -48.34
N GLY A 518 -0.16 4.36 -48.87
CA GLY A 518 -1.41 4.01 -48.18
C GLY A 518 -1.16 3.26 -46.86
N ARG A 519 -0.12 2.42 -46.81
CA ARG A 519 0.29 1.73 -45.57
C ARG A 519 0.85 2.70 -44.53
N ILE A 520 1.54 3.75 -44.96
CA ILE A 520 2.05 4.80 -44.08
C ILE A 520 0.88 5.57 -43.49
N LEU A 521 -0.03 6.08 -44.33
CA LEU A 521 -1.21 6.83 -43.88
C LEU A 521 -2.07 6.01 -42.91
N ALA A 522 -2.32 4.72 -43.21
CA ALA A 522 -3.07 3.84 -42.32
C ALA A 522 -2.38 3.63 -40.95
N LYS A 523 -1.04 3.55 -40.94
CA LYS A 523 -0.26 3.41 -39.70
C LYS A 523 -0.29 4.69 -38.89
N GLU A 524 -0.15 5.86 -39.51
CA GLU A 524 -0.21 7.15 -38.82
C GLU A 524 -1.62 7.45 -38.30
N ALA A 525 -2.67 7.15 -39.07
CA ALA A 525 -4.06 7.24 -38.60
C ALA A 525 -4.34 6.30 -37.39
N ALA A 526 -3.77 5.09 -37.39
CA ALA A 526 -3.87 4.18 -36.25
C ALA A 526 -3.22 4.76 -34.98
N LYS A 527 -2.06 5.43 -35.10
CA LYS A 527 -1.41 6.09 -33.96
C LYS A 527 -2.26 7.23 -33.40
N LEU A 528 -2.88 8.03 -34.27
CA LEU A 528 -3.80 9.10 -33.87
C LEU A 528 -5.05 8.55 -33.15
N LEU A 529 -5.61 7.44 -33.62
CA LEU A 529 -6.70 6.74 -32.93
C LEU A 529 -6.27 6.19 -31.56
N ASP A 530 -5.06 5.65 -31.46
CA ASP A 530 -4.51 5.19 -30.18
C ASP A 530 -4.21 6.36 -29.23
N LEU A 531 -3.87 7.54 -29.75
CA LEU A 531 -3.76 8.77 -28.97
C LEU A 531 -5.14 9.21 -28.46
N TYR A 532 -6.16 9.24 -29.33
CA TYR A 532 -7.55 9.50 -28.93
C TYR A 532 -8.01 8.57 -27.80
N ARG A 533 -7.85 7.25 -27.95
CA ARG A 533 -8.26 6.26 -26.94
C ARG A 533 -7.59 6.46 -25.58
N ARG A 534 -6.39 7.04 -25.57
CA ARG A 534 -5.65 7.37 -24.34
C ARG A 534 -6.10 8.69 -23.72
N LEU A 535 -6.43 9.68 -24.54
CA LEU A 535 -6.80 11.02 -24.08
C LEU A 535 -8.29 11.14 -23.71
N ALA A 536 -9.19 10.51 -24.46
CA ALA A 536 -10.63 10.66 -24.29
C ALA A 536 -11.13 10.34 -22.85
N PRO A 537 -10.63 9.29 -22.16
CA PRO A 537 -11.02 9.04 -20.77
C PRO A 537 -10.50 10.08 -19.76
N ALA A 538 -9.50 10.88 -20.13
CA ALA A 538 -8.85 11.82 -19.21
C ALA A 538 -9.31 13.27 -19.39
N ILE A 539 -9.63 13.69 -20.62
CA ILE A 539 -9.94 15.10 -20.95
C ILE A 539 -11.26 15.28 -21.68
N GLY A 540 -12.06 14.22 -21.80
CA GLY A 540 -13.32 14.23 -22.56
C GLY A 540 -13.14 14.06 -24.06
N VAL A 541 -14.20 13.65 -24.75
CA VAL A 541 -14.20 13.29 -26.17
C VAL A 541 -13.79 14.46 -27.06
N ARG A 542 -14.41 15.63 -26.87
CA ARG A 542 -14.17 16.83 -27.70
C ARG A 542 -12.73 17.31 -27.61
N SER A 543 -12.21 17.50 -26.39
CA SER A 543 -10.82 17.92 -26.15
C SER A 543 -9.81 16.90 -26.65
N ALA A 544 -10.11 15.61 -26.53
CA ALA A 544 -9.26 14.55 -27.07
C ALA A 544 -9.19 14.58 -28.60
N VAL A 545 -10.31 14.81 -29.28
CA VAL A 545 -10.33 14.96 -30.75
C VAL A 545 -9.56 16.20 -31.20
N LEU A 546 -9.71 17.34 -30.52
CA LEU A 546 -8.93 18.54 -30.79
C LEU A 546 -7.43 18.32 -30.60
N SER A 547 -7.04 17.58 -29.55
CA SER A 547 -5.65 17.21 -29.29
C SER A 547 -5.09 16.28 -30.38
N VAL A 548 -5.93 15.38 -30.92
CA VAL A 548 -5.56 14.51 -32.04
C VAL A 548 -5.42 15.27 -33.34
N LEU A 549 -6.28 16.27 -33.60
CA LEU A 549 -6.13 17.19 -34.71
C LEU A 549 -4.81 17.96 -34.61
N ALA A 550 -4.48 18.52 -33.44
CA ALA A 550 -3.21 19.20 -33.20
C ALA A 550 -2.00 18.28 -33.46
N ALA A 551 -2.10 17.02 -33.03
CA ALA A 551 -1.03 16.04 -33.20
C ALA A 551 -0.77 15.62 -34.66
N THR A 552 -1.64 15.99 -35.61
CA THR A 552 -1.39 15.72 -37.04
C THR A 552 -0.11 16.40 -37.53
N GLU A 553 0.23 17.60 -37.05
CA GLU A 553 1.48 18.32 -37.41
C GLU A 553 2.75 17.57 -37.02
N MET A 554 2.66 16.67 -36.04
CA MET A 554 3.80 15.84 -35.61
C MET A 554 4.12 14.71 -36.60
N LEU A 555 3.27 14.48 -37.62
CA LEU A 555 3.40 13.37 -38.56
C LEU A 555 4.07 13.81 -39.86
N LEU A 556 5.40 13.75 -39.87
CA LEU A 556 6.25 14.35 -40.90
C LEU A 556 6.61 13.42 -42.08
N HIS A 557 6.01 12.23 -42.20
CA HIS A 557 6.39 11.30 -43.26
C HIS A 557 5.95 11.84 -44.64
N PRO A 558 6.83 11.92 -45.65
CA PRO A 558 6.44 12.44 -46.96
C PRO A 558 5.51 11.47 -47.69
N VAL A 559 4.44 12.00 -48.27
CA VAL A 559 3.44 11.28 -49.07
C VAL A 559 3.26 12.03 -50.39
N SER A 560 3.22 11.31 -51.51
CA SER A 560 3.11 11.87 -52.85
C SER A 560 1.64 12.09 -53.21
N VAL A 561 1.29 13.34 -53.53
CA VAL A 561 -0.02 13.73 -54.04
C VAL A 561 0.18 14.37 -55.41
N GLY A 562 -0.08 13.59 -56.46
CA GLY A 562 0.26 14.00 -57.83
C GLY A 562 1.78 14.17 -58.00
N GLU A 563 2.21 15.35 -58.43
CA GLU A 563 3.64 15.70 -58.59
C GLU A 563 4.27 16.32 -57.33
N THR A 564 3.50 16.48 -56.24
CA THR A 564 3.95 17.15 -55.01
C THR A 564 4.12 16.17 -53.86
N GLN A 565 5.09 16.43 -52.98
CA GLN A 565 5.23 15.70 -51.72
C GLN A 565 4.74 16.58 -50.57
N ILE A 566 3.86 16.03 -49.73
CA ILE A 566 3.37 16.69 -48.53
C ILE A 566 3.54 15.78 -47.31
N ALA A 567 3.61 16.36 -46.11
CA ALA A 567 3.66 15.57 -44.87
C ALA A 567 2.36 14.79 -44.68
N SER A 568 2.47 13.54 -44.21
CA SER A 568 1.34 12.64 -43.93
C SER A 568 0.33 13.29 -42.98
N GLY A 569 0.80 14.06 -42.00
CA GLY A 569 -0.03 14.83 -41.08
C GLY A 569 -0.93 15.83 -41.77
N ARG A 570 -0.34 16.65 -42.65
CA ARG A 570 -1.05 17.65 -43.45
C ARG A 570 -2.06 17.01 -44.41
N TRP A 571 -1.72 15.86 -44.98
CA TRP A 571 -2.65 15.08 -45.82
C TRP A 571 -3.86 14.59 -45.02
N ILE A 572 -3.62 13.98 -43.85
CA ILE A 572 -4.67 13.44 -42.97
C ILE A 572 -5.55 14.58 -42.43
N SER A 573 -4.93 15.67 -41.98
CA SER A 573 -5.62 16.89 -41.54
C SER A 573 -6.56 17.40 -42.63
N ALA A 574 -6.07 17.60 -43.86
CA ALA A 574 -6.88 18.07 -44.98
C ALA A 574 -8.11 17.17 -45.23
N LYS A 575 -7.96 15.84 -45.14
CA LYS A 575 -9.09 14.90 -45.27
C LYS A 575 -10.12 15.04 -44.16
N ILE A 576 -9.67 15.28 -42.93
CA ILE A 576 -10.58 15.53 -41.81
C ILE A 576 -11.30 16.87 -42.02
N VAL A 577 -10.59 17.92 -42.43
CA VAL A 577 -11.20 19.24 -42.72
C VAL A 577 -12.32 19.15 -43.75
N THR A 578 -12.13 18.39 -44.84
CA THR A 578 -13.17 18.22 -45.88
C THR A 578 -14.49 17.65 -45.33
N VAL A 579 -14.44 16.85 -44.27
CA VAL A 579 -15.64 16.28 -43.63
C VAL A 579 -16.26 17.25 -42.63
N LEU A 580 -15.43 18.01 -41.90
CA LEU A 580 -15.90 18.95 -40.86
C LEU A 580 -16.43 20.26 -41.44
N VAL A 581 -15.90 20.69 -42.58
CA VAL A 581 -16.31 21.90 -43.29
C VAL A 581 -16.77 21.46 -44.68
N PRO A 582 -18.02 20.97 -44.82
CA PRO A 582 -18.55 20.68 -46.14
C PRO A 582 -18.50 21.97 -46.95
N GLU A 583 -17.86 21.91 -48.14
CA GLU A 583 -17.83 23.03 -49.07
C GLU A 583 -19.27 23.54 -49.23
N THR A 584 -19.50 24.80 -48.84
CA THR A 584 -20.74 25.48 -49.17
C THR A 584 -20.78 25.54 -50.69
N ALA A 585 -21.58 24.66 -51.28
CA ALA A 585 -21.73 24.57 -52.73
C ALA A 585 -21.95 25.98 -53.30
N ASP A 586 -21.07 26.36 -54.21
CA ASP A 586 -21.08 27.55 -55.07
C ASP A 586 -22.27 28.49 -54.86
N SER A 587 -22.04 29.57 -54.12
CA SER A 587 -22.82 30.79 -54.26
C SER A 587 -22.22 31.62 -55.40
N ASP A 588 -22.39 31.15 -56.63
CA ASP A 588 -22.16 31.92 -57.86
C ASP A 588 -23.06 31.39 -59.01
N THR A 589 -24.37 31.61 -58.93
CA THR A 589 -25.25 32.18 -60.00
C THR A 589 -26.74 32.19 -59.61
#